data_AF-A0A5C5XJ77-F1
#
_entry.id   AF-A0A5C5XJ77-F1
#
_cell.length_a   1.000
_cell.length_b   1.000
_cell.length_c   1.000
_cell.angle_alpha   90.00
_cell.angle_beta   90.00
_cell.angle_gamma   90.00
#
_symmetry.space_group_name_H-M   'P 1'
#
loop_
_entity.id
_entity.type
_entity.pdbx_description
1 polymer ?
#
loop_
_entity_poly.entity_id
_entity_poly.type
_entity_poly.pdbx_seq_one_letter_code
_entity_poly.pdbx_strand_id
1 'polypeptide(L)'
;MQSPRRLYVLDTQPETAEVLQAVLAPQGTEVTSVKSWQQFQYRAPDQAESILVMNAKFRIMPDSVEDQQSTIPRVVIGAEKKETADISEVDSKQTHPSESERQVRELFEYPELFQAIESLWKKAA
;
A
#
# COMPACT_ATOMS: atom_id res chain seq x y z
N MET A 1 11.45 7.91 22.09
CA MET A 1 12.01 8.10 20.73
C MET A 1 10.96 7.53 19.80
N GLN A 2 10.32 8.37 18.96
CA GLN A 2 9.33 7.87 18.00
C GLN A 2 10.10 7.11 16.90
N SER A 3 9.67 5.90 16.58
CA SER A 3 10.24 5.16 15.45
C SER A 3 10.00 5.96 14.16
N PRO A 4 10.94 5.97 13.21
CA PRO A 4 10.68 6.56 11.91
C PRO A 4 9.57 5.75 11.22
N ARG A 5 8.62 6.46 10.63
CA ARG A 5 7.57 5.88 9.79
C ARG A 5 8.22 5.16 8.62
N ARG A 6 7.80 3.95 8.28
CA ARG A 6 8.37 3.18 7.16
C ARG A 6 7.39 3.07 6.01
N LEU A 7 7.86 3.39 4.81
CA LEU A 7 7.12 3.20 3.57
C LEU A 7 7.88 2.24 2.67
N TYR A 8 7.23 1.16 2.26
CA TYR A 8 7.80 0.21 1.31
C TYR A 8 7.14 0.39 -0.04
N VAL A 9 7.92 0.41 -1.12
CA VAL A 9 7.42 0.63 -2.47
C VAL A 9 7.74 -0.57 -3.33
N LEU A 10 6.70 -1.27 -3.74
CA LEU A 10 6.72 -2.46 -4.58
C LEU A 10 6.10 -2.09 -5.94
N ASP A 11 6.86 -1.35 -6.73
CA ASP A 11 6.43 -0.80 -8.01
C ASP A 11 7.43 -1.15 -9.12
N THR A 12 6.94 -1.17 -10.36
CA THR A 12 7.77 -1.46 -11.54
C THR A 12 8.63 -0.26 -11.93
N GLN A 13 8.22 0.93 -11.51
CA GLN A 13 8.85 2.20 -11.82
C GLN A 13 9.69 2.64 -10.61
N PRO A 14 11.02 2.72 -10.73
CA PRO A 14 11.88 3.20 -9.65
C PRO A 14 11.59 4.66 -9.29
N GLU A 15 11.16 5.45 -10.27
CA GLU A 15 10.82 6.87 -10.11
C GLU A 15 9.76 7.09 -9.02
N THR A 16 8.78 6.19 -8.90
CA THR A 16 7.77 6.25 -7.83
C THR A 16 8.43 6.24 -6.45
N ALA A 17 9.42 5.38 -6.22
CA ALA A 17 10.13 5.34 -4.95
C ALA A 17 10.99 6.59 -4.72
N GLU A 18 11.64 7.10 -5.77
CA GLU A 18 12.48 8.30 -5.69
C GLU A 18 11.65 9.54 -5.35
N VAL A 19 10.51 9.72 -6.01
CA VAL A 19 9.58 10.83 -5.76
C VAL A 19 8.99 10.74 -4.35
N LEU A 20 8.56 9.55 -3.93
CA LEU A 20 8.08 9.33 -2.57
C LEU A 20 9.16 9.62 -1.53
N GLN A 21 10.40 9.18 -1.78
CA GLN A 21 11.53 9.45 -0.89
C GLN A 21 11.81 10.95 -0.79
N ALA A 22 11.84 11.68 -1.90
CA ALA A 22 12.10 13.12 -1.89
C ALA A 22 11.06 13.91 -1.08
N VAL A 23 9.80 13.49 -1.10
CA VAL A 23 8.69 14.18 -0.40
C VAL A 23 8.52 13.73 1.05
N LEU A 24 8.73 12.45 1.35
CA LEU A 24 8.43 11.87 2.66
C LEU A 24 9.66 11.76 3.59
N ALA A 25 10.88 11.69 3.05
CA ALA A 25 12.11 11.76 3.85
C ALA A 25 12.18 13.02 4.75
N PRO A 26 11.87 14.24 4.27
CA PRO A 26 11.86 15.43 5.15
C PRO A 26 10.79 15.37 6.24
N GLN A 27 9.77 14.51 6.11
CA GLN A 27 8.75 14.25 7.13
C GLN A 27 9.16 13.17 8.14
N GLY A 28 10.39 12.66 8.06
CA GLY A 28 10.88 11.58 8.93
C GLY A 28 10.36 10.19 8.54
N THR A 29 9.96 10.00 7.28
CA THR A 29 9.55 8.70 6.75
C THR A 29 10.68 8.06 5.96
N GLU A 30 11.02 6.82 6.29
CA GLU A 30 12.00 6.01 5.56
C GLU A 30 11.32 5.30 4.39
N VAL A 31 11.70 5.64 3.17
CA VAL A 31 11.16 5.02 1.95
C VAL A 31 12.13 3.94 1.47
N THR A 32 11.65 2.70 1.36
CA THR A 32 12.43 1.55 0.88
C THR A 32 11.76 0.93 -0.34
N SER A 33 12.45 0.97 -1.49
CA SER A 33 12.01 0.21 -2.67
C SER A 33 12.30 -1.29 -2.46
N VAL A 34 11.30 -2.12 -2.74
CA VAL A 34 11.36 -3.58 -2.69
C VAL A 34 10.92 -4.13 -4.04
N LYS A 35 11.63 -5.16 -4.52
CA LYS A 35 11.37 -5.76 -5.83
C LYS A 35 10.31 -6.86 -5.79
N SER A 36 10.05 -7.40 -4.61
CA SER A 36 9.16 -8.55 -4.40
C SER A 36 8.55 -8.54 -3.00
N TRP A 37 7.38 -9.17 -2.86
CA TRP A 37 6.69 -9.31 -1.57
C TRP A 37 7.54 -10.05 -0.52
N GLN A 38 8.28 -11.08 -0.95
CA GLN A 38 9.21 -11.83 -0.08
C GLN A 38 10.29 -10.91 0.50
N GLN A 39 10.78 -9.95 -0.28
CA GLN A 39 11.77 -8.98 0.17
C GLN A 39 11.17 -8.01 1.19
N PHE A 40 9.92 -7.62 1.01
CA PHE A 40 9.17 -6.83 1.98
C PHE A 40 8.99 -7.60 3.30
N GLN A 41 8.50 -8.84 3.27
CA GLN A 41 8.32 -9.65 4.48
C GLN A 41 9.60 -9.85 5.27
N TYR A 42 10.74 -10.01 4.57
CA TYR A 42 12.04 -10.13 5.23
C TYR A 42 12.53 -8.81 5.85
N ARG A 43 12.17 -7.67 5.25
CA ARG A 43 12.64 -6.33 5.66
C ARG A 43 11.71 -5.59 6.60
N ALA A 44 10.47 -6.03 6.77
CA ALA A 44 9.49 -5.41 7.65
C ALA A 44 9.24 -6.30 8.88
N PRO A 45 10.20 -6.38 9.83
CA PRO A 45 10.00 -7.11 11.08
C PRO A 45 8.99 -6.39 12.01
N ASP A 46 8.78 -5.08 11.81
CA ASP A 46 7.90 -4.25 12.62
C ASP A 46 6.76 -3.68 11.76
N GLN A 47 5.66 -4.41 11.73
CA GLN A 47 4.50 -4.14 10.87
C GLN A 47 3.58 -3.05 11.42
N ALA A 48 3.76 -2.63 12.68
CA ALA A 48 2.88 -1.69 13.36
C ALA A 48 2.98 -0.25 12.81
N GLU A 49 4.13 0.13 12.27
CA GLU A 49 4.41 1.48 11.76
C GLU A 49 4.88 1.48 10.30
N SER A 50 4.41 0.51 9.51
CA SER A 50 4.81 0.30 8.11
C SER A 50 3.61 0.45 7.17
N ILE A 51 3.79 1.17 6.06
CA ILE A 51 2.83 1.25 4.95
C ILE A 51 3.46 0.67 3.69
N LEU A 52 2.69 -0.07 2.91
CA LEU A 52 3.12 -0.65 1.65
C LEU A 52 2.44 0.02 0.45
N VAL A 53 3.20 0.61 -0.46
CA VAL A 53 2.74 1.00 -1.79
C VAL A 53 3.06 -0.14 -2.74
N MET A 54 2.08 -0.64 -3.47
CA MET A 54 2.23 -1.80 -4.35
C MET A 54 1.54 -1.56 -5.69
N ASN A 55 2.21 -1.87 -6.79
CA ASN A 55 1.53 -1.93 -8.08
C ASN A 55 0.61 -3.16 -8.16
N ALA A 56 -0.57 -3.00 -8.73
CA ALA A 56 -1.51 -4.10 -8.96
C ALA A 56 -0.91 -5.24 -9.79
N LYS A 57 0.09 -4.94 -10.63
CA LYS A 57 0.86 -5.96 -11.37
C LYS A 57 1.63 -6.92 -10.47
N PHE A 58 1.94 -6.51 -9.24
CA PHE A 58 2.58 -7.35 -8.22
C PHE A 58 1.59 -7.90 -7.19
N ARG A 59 0.28 -7.72 -7.41
CA ARG A 59 -0.73 -8.31 -6.53
C ARG A 59 -0.59 -9.82 -6.59
N ILE A 60 0.03 -10.39 -5.55
CA ILE A 60 0.14 -11.84 -5.41
C ILE A 60 -1.27 -12.36 -5.16
N MET A 61 -1.68 -13.36 -5.95
CA MET A 61 -2.97 -14.03 -5.75
C MET A 61 -3.07 -14.53 -4.29
N PRO A 62 -4.24 -14.36 -3.65
CA PRO A 62 -4.41 -14.54 -2.20
C PRO A 62 -4.14 -15.96 -1.70
N ASP A 63 -4.02 -16.96 -2.58
CA ASP A 63 -4.02 -18.40 -2.25
C ASP A 63 -2.88 -18.89 -1.32
N SER A 64 -1.94 -18.04 -0.89
CA SER A 64 -0.83 -18.48 -0.02
C SER A 64 -0.41 -17.49 1.08
N VAL A 65 -1.03 -16.32 1.22
CA VAL A 65 -0.48 -15.25 2.09
C VAL A 65 -1.54 -14.49 2.92
N GLU A 66 -2.73 -15.05 3.07
CA GLU A 66 -3.90 -14.39 3.68
C GLU A 66 -3.68 -13.92 5.14
N ASP A 67 -2.81 -14.57 5.90
CA ASP A 67 -2.74 -14.33 7.36
C ASP A 67 -1.91 -13.10 7.76
N GLN A 68 -0.89 -12.72 6.98
CA GLN A 68 -0.02 -11.56 7.29
C GLN A 68 -0.33 -10.32 6.45
N GLN A 69 -1.06 -10.49 5.35
CA GLN A 69 -1.40 -9.38 4.47
C GLN A 69 -2.46 -8.45 5.10
N SER A 70 -3.39 -8.99 5.87
CA SER A 70 -4.56 -8.25 6.34
C SER A 70 -4.24 -7.14 7.36
N THR A 71 -3.06 -7.15 7.97
CA THR A 71 -2.71 -6.26 9.09
C THR A 71 -2.01 -4.97 8.67
N ILE A 72 -1.46 -4.91 7.44
CA ILE A 72 -0.54 -3.83 7.03
C ILE A 72 -1.27 -2.84 6.13
N PRO A 73 -1.29 -1.54 6.49
CA PRO A 73 -1.83 -0.52 5.62
C PRO A 73 -1.13 -0.49 4.27
N ARG A 74 -1.90 -0.48 3.18
CA ARG A 74 -1.36 -0.54 1.82
C ARG A 74 -2.06 0.38 0.84
N VAL A 75 -1.31 0.85 -0.14
CA VAL A 75 -1.81 1.58 -1.30
C VAL A 75 -1.54 0.74 -2.54
N VAL A 76 -2.61 0.40 -3.28
CA VAL A 76 -2.51 -0.37 -4.52
C VAL A 76 -2.63 0.56 -5.72
N ILE A 77 -1.57 0.68 -6.51
CA ILE A 77 -1.50 1.47 -7.75
C ILE A 77 -1.97 0.64 -8.93
N GLY A 78 -2.83 1.18 -9.79
CA GLY A 78 -3.31 0.44 -10.97
C GLY A 78 -4.33 -0.64 -10.67
N ALA A 79 -4.94 -0.62 -9.48
CA ALA A 79 -6.16 -1.37 -9.27
C ALA A 79 -7.25 -0.67 -10.08
N GLU A 80 -7.62 -1.23 -11.23
CA GLU A 80 -8.85 -0.84 -11.91
C GLU A 80 -9.96 -0.98 -10.88
N LYS A 81 -10.63 0.14 -10.55
CA LYS A 81 -11.92 0.06 -9.86
C LYS A 81 -12.78 -0.83 -10.73
N LYS A 82 -12.96 -2.10 -10.34
CA LYS A 82 -14.20 -2.79 -10.69
C LYS A 82 -15.27 -1.87 -10.15
N GLU A 83 -15.93 -1.18 -11.06
CA GLU A 83 -17.11 -0.37 -10.82
C GLU A 83 -17.94 -1.08 -9.76
N THR A 84 -17.91 -0.58 -8.52
CA THR A 84 -18.97 -0.88 -7.56
C THR A 84 -20.16 -0.13 -8.11
N ALA A 85 -20.90 -0.80 -8.99
CA ALA A 85 -22.33 -0.66 -9.02
C ALA A 85 -22.80 -0.84 -7.57
N ASP A 86 -23.26 0.27 -7.00
CA ASP A 86 -24.22 0.27 -5.92
C ASP A 86 -25.32 -0.73 -6.27
N ILE A 87 -25.38 -1.89 -5.58
CA ILE A 87 -26.59 -2.61 -5.20
C ILE A 87 -26.26 -3.90 -4.42
N SER A 88 -26.86 -3.99 -3.23
CA SER A 88 -27.46 -5.19 -2.65
C SER A 88 -26.58 -6.33 -2.13
N GLU A 89 -26.78 -6.60 -0.84
CA GLU A 89 -26.84 -7.92 -0.21
C GLU A 89 -26.76 -9.09 -1.21
N VAL A 90 -25.60 -9.77 -1.27
CA VAL A 90 -25.54 -11.23 -1.42
C VAL A 90 -24.16 -11.71 -1.02
N ASP A 91 -24.15 -12.41 0.11
CA ASP A 91 -23.28 -13.54 0.46
C ASP A 91 -22.40 -14.04 -0.70
N SER A 92 -21.17 -13.55 -0.75
CA SER A 92 -20.06 -14.07 -1.55
C SER A 92 -18.80 -13.44 -1.00
N LYS A 93 -17.79 -14.24 -0.66
CA LYS A 93 -16.48 -13.86 -0.12
C LYS A 93 -15.71 -12.90 -1.05
N GLN A 94 -16.21 -11.69 -1.26
CA GLN A 94 -15.49 -10.59 -1.86
C GLN A 94 -14.70 -9.96 -0.73
N THR A 95 -13.39 -10.09 -0.82
CA THR A 95 -12.40 -9.36 -0.05
C THR A 95 -12.78 -7.88 -0.08
N HIS A 96 -13.51 -7.42 0.94
CA HIS A 96 -13.68 -6.00 1.18
C HIS A 96 -12.26 -5.41 1.21
N PRO A 97 -11.99 -4.27 0.55
CA PRO A 97 -10.76 -3.57 0.83
C PRO A 97 -10.80 -3.29 2.34
N SER A 98 -9.92 -3.97 3.09
CA SER A 98 -9.79 -3.77 4.53
C SER A 98 -9.64 -2.27 4.77
N GLU A 99 -10.07 -1.74 5.92
CA GLU A 99 -9.99 -0.30 6.21
C GLU A 99 -8.58 0.30 6.06
N SER A 100 -7.58 -0.58 6.03
CA SER A 100 -6.15 -0.34 5.82
C SER A 100 -5.71 -0.37 4.34
N GLU A 101 -6.58 -0.61 3.35
CA GLU A 101 -6.26 -0.58 1.92
C GLU A 101 -6.79 0.69 1.23
N ARG A 102 -5.92 1.37 0.47
CA ARG A 102 -6.28 2.43 -0.48
C ARG A 102 -5.92 2.02 -1.89
N GLN A 103 -6.72 2.46 -2.85
CA GLN A 103 -6.51 2.15 -4.26
C GLN A 103 -6.33 3.45 -5.03
N VAL A 104 -5.34 3.44 -5.92
CA VAL A 104 -4.93 4.54 -6.78
C VAL A 104 -4.97 4.01 -8.22
N ARG A 105 -5.42 4.82 -9.18
CA ARG A 105 -5.59 4.40 -10.58
C ARG A 105 -4.24 4.10 -11.25
N GLU A 106 -4.23 3.47 -12.42
CA GLU A 106 -2.96 3.21 -13.15
C GLU A 106 -2.36 4.51 -13.69
N LEU A 107 -3.23 5.40 -14.21
CA LEU A 107 -2.87 6.77 -14.62
C LEU A 107 -3.07 7.74 -13.46
N PHE A 108 -2.30 7.55 -12.39
CA PHE A 108 -2.38 8.40 -11.21
C PHE A 108 -1.44 9.59 -11.30
N GLU A 109 -1.76 10.65 -10.56
CA GLU A 109 -0.83 11.73 -10.28
C GLU A 109 -0.19 11.52 -8.90
N TYR A 110 1.09 11.91 -8.73
CA TYR A 110 1.78 11.80 -7.45
C TYR A 110 1.02 12.42 -6.25
N PRO A 111 0.35 13.60 -6.39
CA PRO A 111 -0.52 14.14 -5.33
C PRO A 111 -1.59 13.16 -4.83
N GLU A 112 -2.20 12.36 -5.71
CA GLU A 112 -3.21 11.36 -5.31
C GLU A 112 -2.56 10.24 -4.49
N LEU A 113 -1.38 9.79 -4.90
CA LEU A 113 -0.62 8.77 -4.18
C LEU A 113 -0.22 9.27 -2.78
N PHE A 114 0.23 10.53 -2.66
CA PHE A 114 0.55 11.13 -1.37
C PHE A 114 -0.67 11.20 -0.45
N GLN A 115 -1.81 11.67 -0.96
CA GLN A 115 -3.05 11.72 -0.17
C GLN A 115 -3.50 10.34 0.31
N ALA A 116 -3.35 9.30 -0.52
CA ALA A 116 -3.67 7.93 -0.14
C ALA A 116 -2.78 7.44 1.01
N ILE A 117 -1.46 7.69 0.93
CA ILE A 117 -0.49 7.33 1.97
C ILE A 117 -0.76 8.10 3.27
N GLU A 118 -0.95 9.42 3.20
CA GLU A 118 -1.26 10.25 4.37
C GLU A 118 -2.56 9.83 5.06
N SER A 119 -3.57 9.49 4.27
CA SER A 119 -4.85 9.02 4.81
C SER A 119 -4.71 7.72 5.61
N LEU A 120 -3.78 6.85 5.22
CA LEU A 120 -3.47 5.62 5.96
C LEU A 120 -2.68 5.92 7.23
N TRP A 121 -1.69 6.82 7.18
CA TRP A 121 -0.95 7.26 8.38
C TRP A 121 -1.87 7.87 9.44
N LYS A 122 -2.85 8.68 9.03
CA LYS A 122 -3.83 9.29 9.95
C LYS A 122 -4.77 8.28 10.59
N LYS A 123 -4.97 7.12 9.96
CA LYS A 123 -5.81 6.03 10.47
C LYS A 123 -5.04 5.03 11.33
N ALA A 124 -3.74 4.89 11.08
CA ALA A 124 -2.84 4.01 11.83
C ALA A 124 -2.26 4.67 13.10
N ALA A 125 -2.43 5.99 13.26
CA ALA A 125 -2.05 6.77 14.44
C ALA A 125 -3.23 6.95 15.40
#